data_AF-A0A135ZGW9-F1
#
_entry.id   AF-A0A135ZGW9-F1
#
_cell.length_a   1.000
_cell.length_b   1.000
_cell.length_c   1.000
_cell.angle_alpha   90.00
_cell.angle_beta   90.00
_cell.angle_gamma   90.00
#
_symmetry.space_group_name_H-M   'P 1'
#
loop_
_entity.id
_entity.type
_entity.pdbx_description
1 polymer ?
#
loop_
_entity_poly.entity_id
_entity_poly.type
_entity_poly.pdbx_seq_one_letter_code
_entity_poly.pdbx_strand_id
1 'polypeptide(L)' 'MFLKRADQRLERKILMQYPDIYPMDSSEKVYFYLNEDGSHVLEPNGNVKCEILSDSELSAFLKQKKFMVI' A
#
# COMPACT_ATOMS: atom_id res chain seq x y z
N MET A 1 8.38 9.20 -7.22
CA MET A 1 7.41 8.11 -6.95
C MET A 1 6.83 8.31 -5.56
N PHE A 2 5.53 8.08 -5.41
CA PHE A 2 4.78 8.37 -4.18
C PHE A 2 4.05 7.13 -3.67
N LEU A 3 3.76 7.11 -2.38
CA LEU A 3 2.83 6.15 -1.79
C LEU A 3 1.55 6.88 -1.40
N LYS A 4 0.42 6.35 -1.85
CA LYS A 4 -0.91 6.83 -1.46
C LYS A 4 -1.63 5.75 -0.67
N ARG A 5 -2.16 6.09 0.49
CA ARG A 5 -2.94 5.15 1.30
C ARG A 5 -4.27 4.81 0.60
N ALA A 6 -4.65 3.54 0.63
CA ALA A 6 -5.95 3.10 0.17
C ALA A 6 -7.08 3.65 1.06
N ASP A 7 -8.23 3.95 0.46
CA ASP A 7 -9.43 4.24 1.23
C ASP A 7 -9.83 3.05 2.10
N GLN A 8 -10.39 3.31 3.28
CA GLN A 8 -10.70 2.29 4.28
C GLN A 8 -11.57 1.13 3.76
N ARG A 9 -12.50 1.41 2.83
CA ARG A 9 -13.35 0.38 2.21
C ARG A 9 -12.55 -0.56 1.30
N LEU A 10 -11.57 -0.03 0.58
CA LEU A 10 -10.73 -0.80 -0.32
C LEU A 10 -9.63 -1.53 0.45
N GLU A 11 -9.03 -0.88 1.45
CA GLU A 11 -8.09 -1.48 2.42
C GLU A 11 -8.67 -2.77 3.00
N ARG A 12 -9.88 -2.70 3.59
CA ARG A 12 -10.55 -3.89 4.14
C ARG A 12 -10.79 -4.98 3.10
N LYS A 13 -11.23 -4.61 1.89
CA LYS A 13 -11.48 -5.59 0.83
C LYS A 13 -10.21 -6.35 0.44
N ILE A 14 -9.08 -5.67 0.38
CA ILE A 14 -7.79 -6.27 0.02
C ILE A 14 -7.30 -7.17 1.18
N LEU A 15 -7.32 -6.68 2.41
CA LEU A 15 -6.89 -7.47 3.58
C LEU A 15 -7.73 -8.75 3.76
N MET A 16 -9.04 -8.66 3.53
CA MET A 16 -9.94 -9.82 3.61
C MET A 16 -9.69 -10.88 2.53
N GLN A 17 -8.94 -10.59 1.47
CA GLN A 17 -8.53 -11.60 0.48
C GLN A 17 -7.42 -12.50 1.00
N TYR A 18 -6.70 -12.08 2.04
CA TYR A 18 -5.56 -12.81 2.61
C TYR A 18 -5.72 -13.01 4.13
N PRO A 19 -6.80 -13.68 4.58
CA PRO A 19 -7.16 -13.78 5.99
C PRO A 19 -6.15 -14.59 6.82
N ASP A 20 -5.41 -15.51 6.20
CA ASP A 20 -4.37 -16.31 6.87
C ASP A 20 -3.12 -15.48 7.22
N ILE A 21 -2.94 -14.33 6.56
CA ILE A 21 -1.79 -13.44 6.72
C ILE A 21 -2.20 -12.21 7.52
N TYR A 22 -3.38 -11.65 7.24
CA TYR A 22 -3.88 -10.43 7.89
C TYR A 22 -5.20 -10.73 8.62
N PRO A 23 -5.17 -10.92 9.95
CA PRO A 23 -6.38 -11.13 10.74
C PRO A 23 -7.26 -9.87 10.75
N MET A 24 -8.54 -10.01 11.13
CA MET A 24 -9.52 -8.91 11.07
C MET A 24 -9.13 -7.66 11.88
N ASP A 25 -8.34 -7.83 12.93
CA ASP A 25 -7.84 -6.78 13.81
C ASP A 25 -6.43 -6.29 13.43
N SER A 26 -5.93 -6.70 12.27
CA SER A 26 -4.62 -6.28 11.75
C SER A 26 -4.51 -4.75 11.71
N SER A 27 -3.38 -4.25 12.19
CA SER A 27 -2.99 -2.84 12.07
C SER A 27 -2.62 -2.44 10.66
N GLU A 28 -2.49 -3.41 9.73
CA GLU A 28 -1.82 -3.14 8.47
C GLU A 28 -2.63 -2.26 7.54
N LYS A 29 -1.89 -1.58 6.68
CA LYS A 29 -2.39 -0.55 5.80
C LYS A 29 -1.96 -0.84 4.38
N VAL A 30 -2.87 -0.62 3.46
CA VAL A 30 -2.62 -0.85 2.04
C VAL A 30 -2.21 0.48 1.41
N TYR A 31 -1.08 0.48 0.72
CA TYR A 31 -0.54 1.64 0.02
C TYR A 31 -0.39 1.33 -1.47
N PHE A 32 -0.80 2.27 -2.32
CA PHE A 32 -0.62 2.20 -3.76
C PHE A 32 0.61 3.00 -4.17
N TYR A 33 1.35 2.45 -5.13
CA TYR A 33 2.46 3.18 -5.75
C TYR A 33 1.92 4.12 -6.82
N LEU A 34 2.35 5.37 -6.77
CA LEU A 34 2.03 6.38 -7.77
C LEU A 34 3.29 6.89 -8.46
N ASN A 35 3.18 7.11 -9.76
CA ASN A 35 4.14 7.85 -10.56
C ASN A 35 4.12 9.35 -10.17
N GLU A 36 5.08 10.11 -10.70
CA GLU A 36 5.19 11.54 -10.37
C GLU A 36 4.05 12.39 -10.90
N ASP A 37 3.37 11.91 -11.95
CA ASP A 37 2.15 12.50 -12.51
C ASP A 37 0.88 12.10 -11.72
N GLY A 38 1.00 11.32 -10.65
CA GLY A 38 -0.11 10.84 -9.84
C GLY A 38 -0.85 9.61 -10.41
N SER A 39 -0.41 9.08 -11.55
CA SER A 39 -0.96 7.83 -12.10
C SER A 39 -0.52 6.62 -11.27
N HIS A 40 -1.33 5.56 -11.26
CA HIS A 40 -1.00 4.33 -10.56
C HIS A 40 0.12 3.57 -11.28
N VAL A 41 1.08 3.08 -10.52
CA VAL A 41 2.07 2.12 -11.02
C VAL A 41 1.36 0.79 -11.23
N LEU A 42 1.51 0.21 -12.43
CA LEU A 42 0.93 -1.08 -12.77
C LEU A 42 1.98 -2.18 -12.72
N GLU A 43 1.56 -3.36 -12.30
CA GLU A 43 2.31 -4.59 -12.44
C GLU A 43 2.23 -5.13 -13.89
N PRO A 44 3.13 -6.06 -14.30
CA PRO A 44 3.08 -6.65 -15.64
C PRO A 44 1.76 -7.36 -15.99
N ASN A 45 1.00 -7.78 -14.97
CA ASN A 45 -0.33 -8.39 -15.11
C ASN A 45 -1.46 -7.36 -15.33
N GLY A 46 -1.14 -6.06 -15.33
CA GLY A 46 -2.11 -4.96 -15.49
C GLY A 46 -2.78 -4.50 -14.19
N ASN A 47 -2.51 -5.15 -13.05
CA ASN A 47 -3.06 -4.74 -11.76
C ASN A 47 -2.31 -3.54 -11.19
N VAL A 48 -2.97 -2.79 -10.31
CA VAL A 48 -2.33 -1.70 -9.58
C VAL A 48 -1.35 -2.27 -8.56
N LYS A 49 -0.10 -1.82 -8.62
CA LYS A 49 0.92 -2.19 -7.66
C LYS A 49 0.58 -1.61 -6.29
N CYS A 50 0.52 -2.48 -5.28
CA CYS A 50 0.28 -2.09 -3.90
C CYS A 50 1.26 -2.80 -2.95
N GLU A 51 1.45 -2.20 -1.77
CA GLU A 51 2.20 -2.77 -0.65
C GLU A 51 1.29 -2.78 0.59
N ILE A 52 1.42 -3.80 1.42
CA ILE A 52 0.73 -3.88 2.71
C ILE A 52 1.80 -3.68 3.78
N LEU A 53 1.68 -2.60 4.54
CA LEU A 53 2.70 -2.16 5.50
C LEU A 53 2.04 -1.79 6.83
N SER A 54 2.70 -2.15 7.92
CA SER A 54 2.48 -1.56 9.24
C SER A 54 3.03 -0.13 9.30
N ASP A 55 2.62 0.63 10.32
CA ASP A 55 3.14 1.98 10.54
C ASP A 55 4.68 2.00 10.73
N SER A 56 5.21 0.95 11.37
CA SER A 56 6.65 0.82 11.59
C SER A 56 7.42 0.53 10.30
N GLU A 57 6.88 -0.34 9.45
CA GLU A 57 7.44 -0.65 8.13
C GLU A 57 7.35 0.54 7.19
N LEU A 58 6.23 1.28 7.19
CA LEU A 58 6.11 2.51 6.41
C LEU A 58 7.21 3.50 6.80
N SER A 59 7.43 3.73 8.10
CA SER A 59 8.49 4.63 8.56
C SER A 59 9.87 4.21 8.09
N ALA A 60 10.18 2.90 8.11
CA ALA A 60 11.43 2.37 7.59
C ALA A 60 11.54 2.53 6.06
N PHE A 61 10.45 2.30 5.34
CA PHE A 61 10.37 2.38 3.89
C PHE A 61 10.64 3.80 3.38
N LEU A 62 10.07 4.82 4.05
CA LEU A 62 10.29 6.24 3.75
C LEU A 62 11.72 6.72 4.05
N LYS A 63 12.41 6.06 4.98
CA LYS A 63 13.81 6.39 5.31
C LYS A 63 14.80 5.77 4.32
N GLN A 64 14.49 4.59 3.78
CA GLN A 64 15.39 3.86 2.87
C GLN A 64 15.28 4.32 1.42
N LYS A 65 14.09 4.73 0.99
CA LYS A 65 13.83 5.15 -0.39
C LYS A 65 13.24 6.56 -0.34
N LYS A 66 13.66 7.44 -1.25
CA LYS A 66 13.18 8.84 -1.40
C LYS A 66 11.70 8.91 -1.83
N PHE A 67 10.80 8.26 -1.11
CA PHE A 67 9.37 8.33 -1.33
C PHE A 67 8.77 9.45 -0.51
N MET A 68 7.84 10.19 -1.10
CA MET A 68 6.92 11.06 -0.37
C MET A 68 5.58 10.32 -0.20
N VAL A 69 4.98 10.43 0.97
CA VAL A 69 3.59 10.01 1.22
C VAL A 69 2.68 11.21 1.01
N ILE A 70 1.57 11.00 0.31
CA ILE A 70 0.53 12.00 0.01
C ILE A 70 -0.86 11.44 0.24
#